data_AF-A0A920HBV7-F1
#
_entry.id   AF-A0A920HBV7-F1
#
_cell.length_a   1.000
_cell.length_b   1.000
_cell.length_c   1.000
_cell.angle_alpha   90.00
_cell.angle_beta   90.00
_cell.angle_gamma   90.00
#
_symmetry.space_group_name_H-M   'P 1'
#
loop_
_entity.id
_entity.type
_entity.pdbx_description
1 polymer ?
#
loop_
_entity_poly.entity_id
_entity_poly.type
_entity_poly.pdbx_seq_one_letter_code
_entity_poly.pdbx_strand_id
1 'polypeptide(L)'
;MDILNQSYLGKKLFAGTKTKVDNAFSVANDGSISYNGNASDINNKLSENLSLAINVSGQEVMDTNIFTIAKNLKAAMTDGSSEVKDDLDDVNTLLEDINQDLYIPGL
;
A
#
# COMPACT_ATOMS: atom_id res chain seq x y z
N MET A 1 4.45 -4.25 -9.05
CA MET A 1 3.11 -3.61 -9.02
C MET A 1 1.98 -4.61 -8.98
N ASP A 2 2.23 -5.87 -9.36
CA ASP A 2 1.18 -6.89 -9.49
C ASP A 2 0.37 -7.12 -8.22
N ILE A 3 1.02 -7.10 -7.04
CA ILE A 3 0.33 -7.23 -5.74
C ILE A 3 -0.68 -6.09 -5.54
N LEU A 4 -0.24 -4.84 -5.68
CA LEU A 4 -1.09 -3.65 -5.47
C LEU A 4 -2.20 -3.49 -6.52
N ASN A 5 -2.09 -4.19 -7.65
CA ASN A 5 -3.10 -4.23 -8.71
C ASN A 5 -3.92 -5.53 -8.75
N GLN A 6 -3.80 -6.37 -7.72
CA GLN A 6 -4.56 -7.60 -7.63
C GLN A 6 -6.07 -7.35 -7.69
N SER A 7 -6.75 -8.33 -8.28
CA SER A 7 -8.19 -8.31 -8.42
C SER A 7 -8.80 -9.62 -7.97
N TYR A 8 -9.98 -9.54 -7.36
CA TYR A 8 -10.83 -10.68 -7.07
C TYR A 8 -12.22 -10.40 -7.66
N LEU A 9 -12.79 -11.37 -8.39
CA LEU A 9 -14.09 -11.22 -9.06
C LEU A 9 -14.18 -9.95 -9.94
N GLY A 10 -13.10 -9.60 -10.64
CA GLY A 10 -13.03 -8.41 -11.50
C GLY A 10 -13.02 -7.07 -10.73
N LYS A 11 -12.76 -7.09 -9.42
CA LYS A 11 -12.67 -5.90 -8.55
C LYS A 11 -11.25 -5.77 -8.01
N LYS A 12 -10.68 -4.57 -8.09
CA LYS A 12 -9.37 -4.26 -7.51
C LYS A 12 -9.45 -4.25 -5.99
N LEU A 13 -8.52 -4.96 -5.35
CA LEU A 13 -8.50 -5.14 -3.89
C LEU A 13 -8.13 -3.84 -3.16
N PHE A 14 -7.20 -3.08 -3.72
CA PHE A 14 -6.64 -1.87 -3.09
C PHE A 14 -7.19 -0.57 -3.68
N ALA A 15 -8.34 -0.57 -4.35
CA ALA A 15 -8.89 0.64 -4.98
C ALA A 15 -9.91 1.40 -4.11
N GLY A 16 -10.01 1.03 -2.82
CA GLY A 16 -11.10 1.48 -1.94
C GLY A 16 -12.47 1.10 -2.53
N THR A 17 -13.43 2.02 -2.48
CA THR A 17 -14.77 1.77 -3.07
C THR A 17 -14.79 1.85 -4.61
N LYS A 18 -13.75 2.40 -5.27
CA LYS A 18 -13.59 2.46 -6.73
C LYS A 18 -13.07 1.16 -7.34
N THR A 19 -13.73 0.05 -7.02
CA THR A 19 -13.25 -1.31 -7.34
C THR A 19 -13.13 -1.67 -8.83
N LYS A 20 -13.75 -0.90 -9.75
CA LYS A 20 -13.80 -1.22 -11.20
C LYS A 20 -12.85 -0.37 -12.05
N VAL A 21 -11.70 0.03 -11.51
CA VAL A 21 -10.64 0.69 -12.27
C VAL A 21 -9.74 -0.35 -12.96
N ASP A 22 -9.18 0.01 -14.12
CA ASP A 22 -8.28 -0.88 -14.87
C ASP A 22 -7.06 -1.30 -14.05
N ASN A 23 -6.43 -0.32 -13.39
CA ASN A 23 -5.34 -0.51 -12.43
C ASN A 23 -5.53 0.44 -11.25
N ALA A 24 -5.39 -0.07 -10.03
CA ALA A 24 -5.41 0.74 -8.81
C ALA A 24 -4.14 1.62 -8.74
N PHE A 25 -2.98 1.07 -9.13
CA PHE A 25 -1.71 1.76 -9.20
C PHE A 25 -1.15 1.73 -10.62
N SER A 26 -0.64 2.86 -11.10
CA SER A 26 0.03 2.97 -12.39
C SER A 26 1.44 3.55 -12.21
N VAL A 27 2.36 3.14 -13.06
CA VAL A 27 3.75 3.62 -13.07
C VAL A 27 3.98 4.33 -14.39
N ALA A 28 4.37 5.60 -14.34
CA ALA A 28 4.78 6.33 -15.53
C ALA A 28 6.24 5.98 -15.92
N ASN A 29 6.66 6.41 -17.11
CA ASN A 29 7.98 6.09 -17.65
C ASN A 29 9.14 6.64 -16.80
N ASP A 30 8.91 7.73 -16.05
CA ASP A 30 9.87 8.32 -15.12
C ASP A 30 9.90 7.62 -13.75
N GLY A 31 9.12 6.55 -13.58
CA GLY A 31 8.99 5.80 -12.34
C GLY A 31 8.03 6.43 -11.32
N SER A 32 7.35 7.53 -11.66
CA SER A 32 6.33 8.10 -10.77
C SER A 32 5.13 7.17 -10.62
N ILE A 33 4.61 7.07 -9.40
CA ILE A 33 3.48 6.23 -9.04
C ILE A 33 2.22 7.08 -8.97
N SER A 34 1.14 6.62 -9.60
CA SER A 34 -0.18 7.24 -9.52
C SER A 34 -1.18 6.23 -8.93
N TYR A 35 -2.00 6.70 -7.99
CA TYR A 35 -3.11 5.94 -7.42
C TYR A 35 -4.44 6.38 -8.06
N ASN A 36 -5.17 5.43 -8.63
CA ASN A 36 -6.42 5.65 -9.37
C ASN A 36 -7.68 5.27 -8.57
N GLY A 37 -7.53 4.86 -7.31
CA GLY A 37 -8.64 4.51 -6.43
C GLY A 37 -9.18 5.68 -5.61
N ASN A 38 -9.65 5.39 -4.40
CA ASN A 38 -9.96 6.38 -3.37
C ASN A 38 -9.59 5.86 -1.97
N ALA A 39 -9.62 6.74 -0.97
CA ALA A 39 -9.32 6.43 0.43
C ALA A 39 -10.54 5.93 1.22
N SER A 40 -11.61 5.50 0.54
CA SER A 40 -12.86 5.16 1.23
C SER A 40 -12.90 3.70 1.63
N ASP A 41 -13.37 3.46 2.85
CA ASP A 41 -13.57 2.13 3.41
C ASP A 41 -14.82 1.43 2.84
N ILE A 42 -14.69 0.13 2.69
CA ILE A 42 -15.75 -0.85 2.52
C ILE A 42 -16.01 -1.41 3.90
N ASN A 43 -17.16 -1.04 4.46
CA ASN A 43 -17.59 -1.48 5.78
C ASN A 43 -18.52 -2.68 5.67
N ASN A 44 -18.28 -3.70 6.52
CA ASN A 44 -19.19 -4.83 6.70
C ASN A 44 -19.77 -4.82 8.11
N LYS A 45 -21.11 -4.88 8.19
CA LYS A 45 -21.84 -4.91 9.46
C LYS A 45 -21.92 -6.35 9.96
N LEU A 46 -21.36 -6.61 11.15
CA LEU A 46 -21.34 -7.93 11.78
C LEU A 46 -22.47 -8.10 12.82
N SER A 47 -22.88 -7.02 13.47
CA SER A 47 -24.01 -6.99 14.40
C SER A 47 -24.64 -5.59 14.44
N GLU A 48 -25.71 -5.38 15.22
CA GLU A 48 -26.37 -4.06 15.32
C GLU A 48 -25.41 -2.92 15.65
N ASN A 49 -24.42 -3.19 16.51
CA ASN A 49 -23.48 -2.20 17.04
C ASN A 49 -22.04 -2.42 16.60
N LEU A 50 -21.78 -3.32 15.63
CA LEU A 50 -20.43 -3.62 15.14
C LEU A 50 -20.38 -3.57 13.61
N SER A 51 -19.55 -2.68 13.09
CA SER A 51 -19.16 -2.59 11.69
C SER A 51 -17.64 -2.52 11.61
N LEU A 52 -17.05 -3.29 10.70
CA LEU A 52 -15.60 -3.30 10.48
C LEU A 52 -15.30 -2.86 9.04
N ALA A 53 -14.27 -2.04 8.88
CA ALA A 53 -13.64 -1.87 7.58
C ALA A 53 -12.96 -3.20 7.20
N ILE A 54 -13.22 -3.68 5.98
CA ILE A 54 -12.72 -4.98 5.51
C ILE A 54 -11.69 -4.87 4.39
N ASN A 55 -11.34 -3.66 3.99
CA ASN A 55 -10.31 -3.40 3.00
C ASN A 55 -9.19 -2.57 3.61
N VAL A 56 -8.02 -2.67 2.98
CA VAL A 56 -6.95 -1.68 3.04
C VAL A 56 -7.04 -0.89 1.75
N SER A 57 -7.18 0.43 1.83
CA SER A 57 -7.19 1.26 0.63
C SER A 57 -5.77 1.43 0.08
N GLY A 58 -5.63 1.64 -1.23
CA GLY A 58 -4.34 1.96 -1.81
C GLY A 58 -3.82 3.33 -1.38
N GLN A 59 -4.69 4.19 -0.84
CA GLN A 59 -4.26 5.45 -0.24
C GLN A 59 -3.39 5.20 0.99
N GLU A 60 -3.76 4.24 1.85
CA GLU A 60 -2.92 3.87 3.01
C GLU A 60 -1.52 3.46 2.56
N VAL A 61 -1.39 2.73 1.45
CA VAL A 61 -0.08 2.39 0.88
C VAL A 61 0.66 3.63 0.36
N MET A 62 -0.05 4.57 -0.29
CA MET A 62 0.53 5.84 -0.77
C MET A 62 0.99 6.75 0.36
N ASP A 63 0.34 6.67 1.52
CA ASP A 63 0.66 7.46 2.71
C ASP A 63 1.91 6.89 3.43
N THR A 64 2.32 5.66 3.11
CA THR A 64 3.64 5.13 3.51
C THR A 64 4.78 5.72 2.66
N ASN A 65 6.00 5.59 3.15
CA ASN A 65 7.21 5.97 2.42
C ASN A 65 7.72 4.88 1.43
N ILE A 66 7.00 3.77 1.22
CA ILE A 66 7.51 2.60 0.49
C ILE A 66 8.00 2.92 -0.93
N PHE A 67 7.29 3.78 -1.66
CA PHE A 67 7.66 4.12 -3.03
C PHE A 67 8.89 5.01 -3.09
N THR A 68 9.07 5.87 -2.08
CA THR A 68 10.27 6.69 -1.93
C THR A 68 11.47 5.81 -1.59
N ILE A 69 11.34 4.90 -0.62
CA ILE A 69 12.40 3.95 -0.25
C ILE A 69 12.80 3.11 -1.47
N ALA A 70 11.83 2.54 -2.18
CA ALA A 70 12.10 1.71 -3.36
C ALA A 70 12.80 2.51 -4.48
N LYS A 71 12.47 3.80 -4.64
CA LYS A 71 13.14 4.69 -5.60
C LYS A 71 14.58 4.97 -5.19
N ASN A 72 14.82 5.26 -3.92
CA ASN A 72 16.16 5.52 -3.38
C ASN A 72 17.06 4.29 -3.49
N LEU A 73 16.56 3.12 -3.09
CA LEU A 73 17.26 1.83 -3.23
C LEU A 73 17.67 1.57 -4.68
N LYS A 74 16.74 1.77 -5.63
CA LYS A 74 17.04 1.60 -7.06
C LYS A 74 18.15 2.56 -7.53
N ALA A 75 18.10 3.82 -7.10
CA ALA A 75 19.13 4.80 -7.44
C ALA A 75 20.50 4.41 -6.84
N ALA A 76 20.56 4.10 -5.54
CA ALA A 76 21.77 3.67 -4.85
C ALA A 76 22.42 2.44 -5.50
N MET A 77 21.61 1.43 -5.86
CA MET A 77 22.08 0.24 -6.57
C MET A 77 22.59 0.52 -7.98
N THR A 78 22.05 1.55 -8.66
CA THR A 78 22.45 1.91 -10.03
C THR A 78 23.71 2.79 -10.04
N ASP A 79 23.79 3.72 -9.08
CA ASP A 79 24.89 4.70 -8.97
C ASP A 79 26.10 4.12 -8.21
N GLY A 80 25.95 2.94 -7.60
CA GLY A 80 27.02 2.25 -6.87
C GLY A 80 27.37 2.90 -5.53
N SER A 81 26.45 3.65 -4.94
CA SER A 81 26.67 4.30 -3.65
C SER A 81 26.74 3.26 -2.51
N SER A 82 27.51 3.54 -1.48
CA SER A 82 27.66 2.68 -0.29
C SER A 82 26.52 2.83 0.73
N GLU A 83 25.54 3.69 0.47
CA GLU A 83 24.56 4.19 1.46
C GLU A 83 23.18 3.51 1.37
N VAL A 84 23.15 2.21 1.09
CA VAL A 84 21.90 1.42 1.05
C VAL A 84 21.35 1.15 2.47
N LYS A 85 22.16 1.39 3.52
CA LYS A 85 21.82 1.04 4.90
C LYS A 85 20.63 1.83 5.44
N ASP A 86 20.58 3.14 5.19
CA ASP A 86 19.52 4.00 5.73
C ASP A 86 18.16 3.63 5.09
N ASP A 87 18.15 3.39 3.77
CA ASP A 87 16.96 2.91 3.08
C ASP A 87 16.47 1.53 3.60
N LEU A 88 17.38 0.64 4.01
CA LEU A 88 17.02 -0.66 4.60
C LEU A 88 16.45 -0.52 6.02
N ASP A 89 16.98 0.41 6.82
CA ASP A 89 16.45 0.70 8.14
C ASP A 89 15.02 1.28 8.01
N ASP A 90 14.79 2.16 7.03
CA ASP A 90 13.44 2.68 6.70
C ASP A 90 12.45 1.57 6.28
N VAL A 91 12.91 0.56 5.50
CA VAL A 91 12.07 -0.61 5.18
C VAL A 91 11.66 -1.35 6.45
N ASN A 92 12.59 -1.55 7.39
CA ASN A 92 12.31 -2.30 8.63
C ASN A 92 11.32 -1.55 9.51
N THR A 93 11.47 -0.24 9.67
CA THR A 93 10.50 0.60 10.40
C THR A 93 9.11 0.50 9.78
N LEU A 94 9.00 0.61 8.45
CA LEU A 94 7.71 0.47 7.78
C LEU A 94 7.08 -0.93 7.98
N LEU A 95 7.91 -1.97 8.01
CA LEU A 95 7.48 -3.35 8.30
C LEU A 95 6.94 -3.49 9.73
N GLU A 96 7.55 -2.82 10.69
CA GLU A 96 7.07 -2.78 12.08
C GLU A 96 5.72 -2.06 12.17
N ASP A 97 5.55 -0.93 11.51
CA ASP A 97 4.30 -0.15 11.50
C ASP A 97 3.14 -0.99 10.93
N ILE A 98 3.34 -1.63 9.78
CA ILE A 98 2.34 -2.52 9.17
C ILE A 98 1.95 -3.67 10.10
N ASN A 99 2.91 -4.22 10.86
CA ASN A 99 2.65 -5.32 11.78
C ASN A 99 1.94 -4.88 13.07
N GLN A 100 2.10 -3.64 13.52
CA GLN A 100 1.37 -3.12 14.68
C GLN A 100 -0.11 -2.86 14.38
N ASP A 101 -0.44 -2.41 13.17
CA ASP A 101 -1.84 -2.22 12.74
C ASP A 101 -2.64 -3.54 12.66
N LEU A 102 -1.95 -4.69 12.65
CA LEU A 102 -2.55 -6.02 12.69
C LEU A 102 -2.81 -6.55 14.12
N TYR A 103 -2.36 -5.84 15.15
CA TYR A 103 -2.59 -6.24 16.54
C TYR A 103 -3.94 -5.72 17.05
N ILE A 104 -4.89 -6.63 17.29
CA ILE A 104 -6.13 -6.32 18.03
C ILE A 104 -5.95 -6.82 19.47
N PRO A 105 -5.73 -5.94 20.47
CA PRO A 105 -5.63 -6.37 21.86
C PRO A 105 -6.98 -6.87 22.37
N GLY A 106 -7.04 -8.12 22.84
CA GLY A 106 -8.21 -8.66 23.55
C GLY A 106 -9.26 -9.37 22.69
N LEU A 107 -8.92 -9.73 21.44
CA LEU A 107 -9.59 -10.79 20.67
C LEU A 107 -8.67 -12.01 20.54
#